data_AF-A0A7C5HIT5-F1
#
_entry.id   AF-A0A7C5HIT5-F1
#
_cell.length_a   1.000
_cell.length_b   1.000
_cell.length_c   1.000
_cell.angle_alpha   90.00
_cell.angle_beta   90.00
_cell.angle_gamma   90.00
#
_symmetry.space_group_name_H-M   'P 1'
#
loop_
_entity.id
_entity.type
_entity.pdbx_description
1 polymer ?
#
loop_
_entity_poly.entity_id
_entity_poly.type
_entity_poly.pdbx_seq_one_letter_code
_entity_poly.pdbx_strand_id
1 'polypeptide(L)'
;MYKGFLRFKSSLLPGTAISLLLLGFACLLFLTLYFARDANTLTQIDSRVYGLLKFTLYQAFLSTVLSLIVGVLLAWALAHQSHFRGRGLLVALFSSSLVLPTLIVVFGLIGIFGRNGTIN
;
A
#
# COMPACT_ATOMS: atom_id res chain seq x y z
N MET A 1 42.21 0.09 -9.68
CA MET A 1 40.83 -0.40 -9.91
C MET A 1 40.18 -1.11 -8.70
N TYR A 2 40.78 -1.14 -7.48
CA TYR A 2 40.23 -1.86 -6.30
C TYR A 2 39.59 -0.99 -5.20
N LYS A 3 39.79 0.34 -5.22
CA LYS A 3 39.31 1.24 -4.14
C LYS A 3 37.80 1.52 -4.16
N GLY A 4 37.10 1.25 -5.28
CA GLY A 4 35.66 1.47 -5.40
C GLY A 4 34.81 0.45 -4.64
N PHE A 5 35.26 -0.81 -4.57
CA PHE A 5 34.52 -1.91 -3.94
C PHE A 5 34.49 -1.80 -2.40
N LEU A 6 35.58 -1.30 -1.79
CA LEU A 6 35.69 -1.12 -0.34
C LEU A 6 34.82 0.04 0.18
N ARG A 7 34.66 1.12 -0.61
CA ARG A 7 33.78 2.26 -0.26
C ARG A 7 32.29 1.89 -0.29
N PHE A 8 31.90 1.00 -1.21
CA PHE A 8 30.53 0.48 -1.29
C PHE A 8 30.18 -0.40 -0.08
N LYS A 9 31.13 -1.25 0.35
CA LYS A 9 30.96 -2.12 1.53
C LYS A 9 30.79 -1.32 2.83
N SER A 10 31.53 -0.22 3.02
CA SER A 10 31.41 0.62 4.23
C SER A 10 30.19 1.54 4.24
N SER A 11 29.64 1.92 3.07
CA SER A 11 28.45 2.78 3.00
C SER A 11 27.14 2.03 3.30
N LEU A 12 27.12 0.70 3.15
CA LEU A 12 25.96 -0.15 3.44
C LEU A 12 25.86 -0.56 4.91
N LEU A 13 26.96 -0.45 5.67
CA LEU A 13 27.01 -0.77 7.10
C LEU A 13 26.02 0.04 7.95
N PRO A 14 25.89 1.37 7.81
CA PRO A 14 24.90 2.11 8.60
C PRO A 14 23.46 1.73 8.24
N GLY A 15 23.16 1.53 6.95
CA GLY A 15 21.82 1.14 6.50
C GLY A 15 21.41 -0.25 6.98
N THR A 16 22.33 -1.22 6.91
CA THR A 16 22.11 -2.57 7.44
C THR A 16 21.95 -2.58 8.96
N ALA A 17 22.73 -1.78 9.68
CA ALA A 17 22.59 -1.62 11.13
C ALA A 17 21.22 -1.04 11.52
N ILE A 18 20.76 0.01 10.84
CA ILE A 18 19.44 0.61 11.09
C ILE A 18 18.32 -0.38 10.75
N SER A 19 18.43 -1.11 9.62
CA SER A 19 17.43 -2.10 9.23
C SER A 19 17.34 -3.26 10.25
N LEU A 20 18.48 -3.75 10.74
CA LEU A 20 18.54 -4.76 11.80
C LEU A 20 17.95 -4.24 13.11
N LEU A 21 18.20 -2.98 13.46
CA LEU A 21 17.61 -2.35 14.64
C LEU A 21 16.10 -2.26 14.51
N LEU A 22 15.58 -1.77 13.38
CA LEU A 22 14.14 -1.69 13.12
C LEU A 22 13.47 -3.07 13.13
N LEU A 23 14.11 -4.07 12.52
CA LEU A 23 13.61 -5.44 12.51
C LEU A 23 13.62 -6.04 13.92
N GLY A 24 14.70 -5.83 14.67
CA GLY A 24 14.81 -6.24 16.06
C GLY A 24 13.77 -5.57 16.95
N PHE A 25 13.52 -4.28 16.76
CA PHE A 25 12.48 -3.53 17.46
C PHE A 25 11.08 -4.06 17.13
N ALA A 26 10.77 -4.30 15.84
CA ALA A 26 9.50 -4.89 15.43
C ALA A 26 9.30 -6.30 16.02
N CYS A 27 10.37 -7.11 16.04
CA CYS A 27 10.37 -8.43 16.64
C CYS A 27 10.10 -8.36 18.16
N LEU A 28 10.78 -7.45 18.87
CA LEU A 28 10.57 -7.19 20.30
C LEU A 28 9.14 -6.75 20.61
N LEU A 29 8.58 -5.83 19.80
CA LEU A 29 7.18 -5.42 19.95
C LEU A 29 6.24 -6.60 19.79
N PHE A 30 6.42 -7.39 18.73
CA PHE A 30 5.58 -8.56 18.48
C PHE A 30 5.70 -9.60 19.59
N LEU A 31 6.91 -9.87 20.07
CA LEU A 31 7.18 -10.79 21.15
C LEU A 31 6.55 -10.30 22.47
N THR A 32 6.66 -9.00 22.76
CA THR A 32 6.02 -8.38 23.92
C THR A 32 4.50 -8.55 23.88
N LEU A 33 3.88 -8.27 22.72
CA LEU A 33 2.44 -8.48 22.53
C LEU A 33 2.04 -9.96 22.64
N TYR A 34 2.89 -10.86 22.14
CA TYR A 34 2.65 -12.30 22.22
C TYR A 34 2.69 -12.82 23.67
N PHE A 35 3.63 -12.35 24.49
CA PHE A 35 3.71 -12.72 25.90
C PHE A 35 2.69 -11.99 26.78
N ALA A 36 2.31 -10.76 26.43
CA ALA A 36 1.26 -9.99 27.12
C ALA A 36 -0.17 -10.50 26.82
N ARG A 37 -0.29 -11.52 25.96
CA ARG A 37 -1.57 -12.08 25.53
C ARG A 37 -2.16 -13.01 26.61
N ASP A 38 -3.44 -12.85 26.90
CA ASP A 38 -4.19 -13.79 27.74
C ASP A 38 -4.29 -15.20 27.12
N ALA A 39 -4.27 -16.26 27.92
CA ALA A 39 -4.32 -17.64 27.42
C ALA A 39 -5.54 -17.91 26.51
N ASN A 40 -6.66 -17.22 26.73
CA ASN A 40 -7.93 -17.42 26.01
C ASN A 40 -8.07 -16.65 24.67
N THR A 41 -7.19 -15.70 24.33
CA THR A 41 -7.36 -14.85 23.12
C THR A 41 -7.14 -15.54 21.76
N LEU A 42 -6.45 -16.68 21.69
CA LEU A 42 -6.15 -17.42 20.44
C LEU A 42 -7.24 -18.44 20.13
N THR A 43 -7.91 -18.95 21.17
CA THR A 43 -9.02 -19.89 21.02
C THR A 43 -10.32 -19.19 20.68
N GLN A 44 -10.44 -17.89 20.99
CA GLN A 44 -11.55 -17.04 20.57
C GLN A 44 -11.05 -16.00 19.57
N ILE A 45 -10.94 -16.37 18.29
CA ILE A 45 -11.09 -15.37 17.22
C ILE A 45 -12.49 -14.80 17.39
N ASP A 46 -12.58 -13.64 18.03
CA ASP A 46 -13.84 -12.98 18.31
C ASP A 46 -14.62 -12.79 16.99
N SER A 47 -15.93 -13.00 17.04
CA SER A 47 -16.83 -12.83 15.90
C SER A 47 -16.63 -11.47 15.22
N ARG A 48 -16.25 -10.45 16.01
CA ARG A 48 -15.87 -9.13 15.52
C ARG A 48 -14.64 -9.16 14.60
N VAL A 49 -13.56 -9.84 14.98
CA VAL A 49 -12.33 -9.91 14.18
C VAL A 49 -12.60 -10.65 12.86
N TYR A 50 -13.37 -11.74 12.92
CA TYR A 50 -13.79 -12.47 11.72
C TYR A 50 -14.65 -11.60 10.79
N GLY A 51 -15.60 -10.84 11.35
CA GLY A 51 -16.42 -9.89 10.60
C GLY A 51 -15.61 -8.79 9.91
N LEU A 52 -14.66 -8.19 10.63
CA LEU A 52 -13.73 -7.20 10.06
C LEU A 52 -12.89 -7.80 8.94
N LEU A 53 -12.30 -8.98 9.17
CA LEU A 53 -11.47 -9.65 8.18
C LEU A 53 -12.27 -9.96 6.91
N LYS A 54 -13.48 -10.51 7.05
CA LYS A 54 -14.37 -10.78 5.92
C LYS A 54 -14.73 -9.50 5.15
N PHE A 55 -15.07 -8.43 5.87
CA PHE A 55 -15.39 -7.14 5.26
C PHE A 55 -14.21 -6.58 4.46
N THR A 56 -13.02 -6.51 5.06
CA THR A 56 -11.81 -5.99 4.40
C THR A 56 -11.39 -6.88 3.23
N LEU A 57 -11.46 -8.21 3.36
CA LEU A 57 -11.14 -9.12 2.25
C LEU A 57 -12.12 -8.97 1.10
N TYR A 58 -13.42 -8.90 1.38
CA TYR A 58 -14.44 -8.71 0.35
C TYR A 58 -14.27 -7.36 -0.36
N GLN A 59 -14.03 -6.29 0.41
CA GLN A 59 -13.80 -4.95 -0.12
C GLN A 59 -12.53 -4.86 -0.95
N ALA A 60 -11.42 -5.44 -0.48
CA ALA A 60 -10.17 -5.51 -1.22
C ALA A 60 -10.32 -6.33 -2.51
N PHE A 61 -10.97 -7.50 -2.44
CA PHE A 61 -11.23 -8.34 -3.60
C PHE A 61 -12.04 -7.61 -4.67
N LEU A 62 -13.16 -6.99 -4.28
CA LEU A 62 -14.00 -6.24 -5.22
C LEU A 62 -13.23 -5.06 -5.83
N SER A 63 -12.45 -4.34 -5.01
CA SER A 63 -11.59 -3.23 -5.47
C SER A 63 -10.53 -3.71 -6.46
N THR A 64 -9.89 -4.85 -6.21
CA THR A 64 -8.91 -5.46 -7.13
C THR A 64 -9.56 -5.86 -8.45
N VAL A 65 -10.73 -6.51 -8.42
CA VAL A 65 -11.43 -6.94 -9.65
C VAL A 65 -11.83 -5.72 -10.49
N LEU A 66 -12.45 -4.71 -9.89
CA LEU A 66 -12.82 -3.47 -10.59
C LEU A 66 -11.59 -2.75 -11.16
N SER A 67 -10.50 -2.69 -10.39
CA SER A 67 -9.24 -2.09 -10.83
C SER A 67 -8.59 -2.88 -11.98
N LEU A 68 -8.67 -4.21 -11.97
CA LEU A 68 -8.14 -5.06 -13.04
C LEU A 68 -8.91 -4.86 -14.35
N ILE A 69 -10.23 -4.75 -14.30
CA ILE A 69 -11.04 -4.53 -15.51
C ILE A 69 -10.58 -3.25 -16.21
N VAL A 70 -10.52 -2.13 -15.49
CA VAL A 70 -10.10 -0.84 -16.08
C VAL A 70 -8.60 -0.83 -16.37
N GLY A 71 -7.79 -1.34 -15.44
CA GLY A 71 -6.34 -1.33 -15.52
C GLY A 71 -5.79 -2.16 -16.68
N VAL A 72 -6.36 -3.34 -16.95
CA VAL A 72 -5.94 -4.19 -18.08
C VAL A 72 -6.27 -3.51 -19.40
N LEU A 73 -7.46 -2.89 -19.55
CA LEU A 73 -7.82 -2.15 -20.75
C LEU A 73 -6.87 -0.97 -21.00
N LEU A 74 -6.56 -0.20 -19.96
CA LEU A 74 -5.62 0.92 -20.05
C LEU A 74 -4.19 0.44 -20.35
N ALA A 75 -3.71 -0.61 -19.68
CA ALA A 75 -2.39 -1.18 -19.90
C ALA A 75 -2.24 -1.73 -21.32
N TRP A 76 -3.28 -2.43 -21.81
CA TRP A 76 -3.30 -2.94 -23.17
C TRP A 76 -3.26 -1.81 -24.20
N ALA A 77 -4.04 -0.75 -24.01
CA ALA A 77 -4.02 0.43 -24.87
C ALA A 77 -2.65 1.13 -24.85
N LEU A 78 -2.06 1.32 -23.68
CA LEU A 78 -0.73 1.91 -23.51
C LEU A 78 0.39 1.08 -24.15
N ALA A 79 0.27 -0.24 -24.12
CA ALA A 79 1.26 -1.15 -24.70
C ALA A 79 1.19 -1.21 -26.23
N HIS A 80 -0.02 -1.20 -26.82
CA HIS A 80 -0.20 -1.40 -28.25
C HIS A 80 -0.34 -0.10 -29.06
N GLN A 81 -0.70 1.03 -28.42
CA GLN A 81 -0.87 2.32 -29.10
C GLN A 81 0.11 3.35 -28.51
N SER A 82 1.16 3.68 -29.27
CA SER A 82 2.19 4.63 -28.84
C SER A 82 1.75 6.10 -28.93
N HIS A 83 0.81 6.43 -29.82
CA HIS A 83 0.39 7.80 -30.16
C HIS A 83 -1.13 8.02 -30.12
N PHE A 84 -1.81 7.62 -29.02
CA PHE A 84 -3.22 8.00 -28.84
C PHE A 84 -3.38 9.32 -28.08
N ARG A 85 -4.44 10.08 -28.44
CA ARG A 85 -4.78 11.36 -27.81
C ARG A 85 -5.08 11.13 -26.32
N GLY A 86 -4.39 11.86 -25.44
CA GLY A 86 -4.58 11.76 -23.97
C GLY A 86 -3.60 10.83 -23.24
N ARG A 87 -2.70 10.13 -23.95
CA ARG A 87 -1.67 9.27 -23.33
C ARG A 87 -0.84 9.98 -22.25
N GLY A 88 -0.39 11.20 -22.53
CA GLY A 88 0.39 11.99 -21.58
C GLY A 88 -0.38 12.31 -20.29
N LEU A 89 -1.69 12.56 -20.40
CA LEU A 89 -2.55 12.84 -19.25
C LEU A 89 -2.74 11.58 -18.41
N LEU A 90 -2.98 10.41 -19.03
CA LEU A 90 -3.07 9.13 -18.32
C LEU A 90 -1.78 8.79 -17.57
N VAL A 91 -0.62 8.95 -18.23
CA VAL A 91 0.69 8.72 -17.60
C VAL A 91 0.92 9.71 -16.44
N ALA A 92 0.54 10.98 -16.61
CA ALA A 92 0.62 11.99 -15.56
C ALA A 92 -0.29 11.65 -14.37
N LEU A 93 -1.51 11.15 -14.60
CA LEU A 93 -2.42 10.72 -13.54
C LEU A 93 -1.86 9.54 -12.74
N PHE A 94 -1.30 8.53 -13.42
CA PHE A 94 -0.66 7.40 -12.73
C PHE A 94 0.54 7.85 -11.88
N SER A 95 1.39 8.73 -12.41
CA SER A 95 2.51 9.30 -11.65
C SER A 95 2.03 10.17 -10.49
N SER A 96 0.99 10.98 -10.69
CA SER A 96 0.42 11.84 -9.64
C SER A 96 -0.16 11.02 -8.49
N SER A 97 -0.84 9.90 -8.79
CA SER A 97 -1.39 9.00 -7.77
C SER A 97 -0.34 8.41 -6.82
N LEU A 98 0.92 8.31 -7.24
CA LEU A 98 2.01 7.78 -6.40
C LEU A 98 2.52 8.78 -5.36
N VAL A 99 2.32 10.08 -5.60
CA VAL A 99 2.84 11.16 -4.75
C VAL A 99 1.73 11.78 -3.89
N LEU A 100 0.46 11.53 -4.24
CA LEU A 100 -0.70 12.05 -3.53
C LEU A 100 -0.74 11.52 -2.08
N PRO A 101 -0.74 12.42 -1.07
CA PRO A 101 -0.94 12.03 0.32
C PRO A 101 -2.33 11.41 0.53
N THR A 102 -2.41 10.40 1.38
CA THR A 102 -3.65 9.65 1.65
C THR A 102 -4.81 10.56 2.07
N LEU A 103 -4.55 11.59 2.89
CA LEU A 103 -5.59 12.53 3.33
C LEU A 103 -6.19 13.35 2.18
N ILE A 104 -5.37 13.73 1.20
CA ILE A 104 -5.85 14.49 0.03
C ILE A 104 -6.82 13.63 -0.78
N VAL A 105 -6.50 12.34 -0.94
CA VAL A 105 -7.39 11.37 -1.62
C VAL A 105 -8.71 11.23 -0.87
N VAL A 106 -8.67 11.08 0.46
CA VAL A 106 -9.88 10.96 1.29
C VAL A 106 -10.75 12.21 1.20
N PHE A 107 -10.18 13.42 1.30
CA PHE A 107 -10.94 14.66 1.16
C PHE A 107 -11.53 14.83 -0.23
N GLY A 108 -10.81 14.44 -1.28
CA GLY A 108 -11.35 14.43 -2.64
C GLY A 108 -12.58 13.53 -2.77
N LEU A 109 -12.52 12.31 -2.22
CA LEU A 109 -13.66 11.38 -2.22
C LEU A 109 -14.85 11.93 -1.43
N ILE A 110 -14.62 12.49 -0.23
CA ILE A 110 -15.68 13.09 0.58
C ILE A 110 -16.28 14.33 -0.11
N GLY A 111 -15.48 15.14 -0.79
CA GLY A 111 -15.97 16.31 -1.54
C GLY A 111 -16.90 15.93 -2.70
N ILE A 112 -16.74 14.73 -3.27
CA ILE A 112 -17.55 14.25 -4.39
C ILE A 112 -18.76 13.42 -3.90
N PHE A 113 -18.53 12.47 -3.00
CA PHE A 113 -19.50 11.46 -2.56
C PHE A 113 -20.00 11.64 -1.12
N GLY A 114 -19.51 12.65 -0.40
CA GLY A 114 -19.97 12.96 0.95
C GLY A 114 -21.37 13.55 0.95
N ARG A 115 -21.91 13.79 2.15
CA ARG A 115 -23.31 14.22 2.34
C ARG A 115 -23.66 15.57 1.69
N ASN A 116 -22.68 16.43 1.46
CA ASN A 116 -22.82 17.69 0.71
C ASN A 116 -21.96 17.68 -0.56
N GLY A 117 -21.68 16.48 -1.10
CA GLY A 117 -20.79 16.31 -2.23
C GLY A 117 -21.45 16.72 -3.55
N THR A 118 -20.65 16.93 -4.58
CA THR A 118 -21.19 17.39 -5.89
C THR A 118 -22.20 16.41 -6.51
N ILE A 119 -22.12 15.11 -6.18
CA ILE A 119 -22.99 14.07 -6.76
C ILE A 119 -24.21 13.74 -5.86
N ASN A 120 -24.22 14.18 -4.60
CA ASN A 120 -25.24 13.81 -3.61
C ASN A 120 -25.96 15.04 -3.04
#